data_AF-A0A0C2JHS1-F1
#
_entry.id   AF-A0A0C2JHS1-F1
#
_cell.length_a   1.000
_cell.length_b   1.000
_cell.length_c   1.000
_cell.angle_alpha   90.00
_cell.angle_beta   90.00
_cell.angle_gamma   90.00
#
_symmetry.space_group_name_H-M   'P 1'
#
loop_
_entity.id
_entity.type
_entity.pdbx_description
1 polymer ?
#
loop_
_entity_poly.entity_id
_entity_poly.type
_entity_poly.pdbx_seq_one_letter_code
_entity_poly.pdbx_strand_id
1 'polypeptide(L)'
;MRHFVGFIAGLVLAPVLMLGTGWTLPRFVDLSATGQSIVTAQGMVAIGAGAFVALLVALVAVPPRLTPMLPGIAGLSLVGITAVQVLRPGLVDRVPGVPGLEGATTLLEIGAYLPLGLLLFLPMLVPSRWTGPAAAQGVTEEEYFDGLYDEDYEDTDPERRRTTRA
;
A
#
# COMPACT_ATOMS: atom_id res chain seq x y z
N MET A 1 -10.46 -8.93 7.26
CA MET A 1 -10.06 -7.66 7.94
C MET A 1 -8.88 -6.93 7.28
N ARG A 2 -7.74 -7.59 6.98
CA ARG A 2 -6.56 -6.91 6.39
C ARG A 2 -6.80 -6.05 5.14
N HIS A 3 -7.69 -6.49 4.24
CA HIS A 3 -8.03 -5.76 3.01
C HIS A 3 -8.80 -4.46 3.28
N PHE A 4 -9.73 -4.49 4.24
CA PHE A 4 -10.49 -3.30 4.64
C PHE A 4 -9.58 -2.27 5.32
N VAL A 5 -8.69 -2.73 6.21
CA VAL A 5 -7.67 -1.87 6.83
C VAL A 5 -6.77 -1.26 5.76
N GLY A 6 -6.33 -2.06 4.77
CA GLY A 6 -5.54 -1.56 3.64
C GLY A 6 -6.29 -0.53 2.80
N PHE A 7 -7.59 -0.73 2.57
CA PHE A 7 -8.43 0.23 1.84
C PHE A 7 -8.48 1.59 2.56
N ILE A 8 -8.82 1.60 3.85
CA ILE A 8 -8.90 2.84 4.65
C ILE A 8 -7.52 3.50 4.76
N ALA A 9 -6.48 2.71 5.03
CA ALA A 9 -5.11 3.20 5.09
C ALA A 9 -4.65 3.81 3.75
N GLY A 10 -5.01 3.18 2.61
CA GLY A 10 -4.71 3.71 1.28
C GLY A 10 -5.43 5.04 1.01
N LEU A 11 -6.69 5.16 1.43
CA LEU A 11 -7.48 6.38 1.27
C LEU A 11 -6.91 7.54 2.10
N VAL A 12 -6.36 7.27 3.28
CA VAL A 12 -5.65 8.26 4.11
C VAL A 12 -4.24 8.54 3.58
N LEU A 13 -3.57 7.53 3.00
CA LEU A 13 -2.20 7.68 2.50
C LEU A 13 -2.13 8.67 1.34
N ALA A 14 -3.11 8.69 0.44
CA ALA A 14 -3.12 9.62 -0.69
C ALA A 14 -3.00 11.09 -0.28
N PRO A 15 -3.86 11.65 0.60
CA PRO A 15 -3.70 13.02 1.07
C PRO A 15 -2.43 13.21 1.90
N VAL A 16 -1.96 12.20 2.65
CA VAL A 16 -0.66 12.28 3.36
C VAL A 16 0.50 12.46 2.37
N LEU A 17 0.53 11.70 1.28
CA LEU A 17 1.54 11.84 0.23
C LEU A 17 1.41 13.18 -0.50
N MET A 18 0.18 13.61 -0.81
CA MET A 18 -0.08 14.89 -1.47
C MET A 18 0.42 16.07 -0.63
N LEU A 19 -0.03 16.16 0.63
CA LEU A 19 0.37 17.23 1.54
C LEU A 19 1.84 17.13 1.94
N GLY A 20 2.37 15.91 2.11
CA GLY A 20 3.79 15.69 2.40
C GLY A 20 4.69 16.20 1.27
N THR A 21 4.40 15.80 0.02
CA THR A 21 5.14 16.31 -1.15
C THR A 21 4.93 17.82 -1.34
N GLY A 22 3.70 18.31 -1.19
CA GLY A 22 3.40 19.73 -1.29
C GLY A 22 4.06 20.59 -0.22
N TRP A 23 4.29 20.05 0.98
CA TRP A 23 5.07 20.72 2.01
C TRP A 23 6.58 20.73 1.70
N THR A 24 7.09 19.68 1.06
CA THR A 24 8.52 19.61 0.69
C THR A 24 8.90 20.52 -0.47
N LEU A 25 8.01 20.70 -1.45
CA LEU A 25 8.32 21.41 -2.69
C LEU A 25 8.84 22.85 -2.47
N PRO A 26 8.16 23.73 -1.71
CA PRO A 26 8.63 25.10 -1.49
C PRO A 26 10.04 25.15 -0.88
N ARG A 27 10.39 24.20 -0.02
CA ARG A 27 11.72 24.16 0.62
C ARG A 27 12.83 23.87 -0.37
N PHE A 28 12.60 22.98 -1.33
CA PHE A 28 13.57 22.73 -2.40
C PHE A 28 13.68 23.92 -3.35
N VAL A 29 12.55 24.56 -3.66
CA VAL A 29 12.52 25.80 -4.45
C VAL A 29 13.32 26.91 -3.76
N ASP A 30 13.10 27.12 -2.46
CA ASP A 30 13.81 28.13 -1.66
C ASP A 30 15.32 27.86 -1.60
N LEU A 31 15.73 26.60 -1.38
CA LEU A 31 17.15 26.22 -1.38
C LEU A 31 17.80 26.52 -2.74
N SER A 32 17.11 26.17 -3.83
CA SER A 32 17.56 26.44 -5.19
C SER A 32 17.64 27.94 -5.48
N ALA A 33 16.64 28.72 -5.05
CA ALA A 33 16.55 30.16 -5.32
C ALA A 33 17.59 30.96 -4.53
N THR A 34 17.91 30.54 -3.31
CA THR A 34 18.90 31.19 -2.44
C THR A 34 20.33 30.69 -2.66
N GLY A 35 20.52 29.65 -3.48
CA GLY A 35 21.82 29.01 -3.70
C GLY A 35 22.38 28.34 -2.43
N GLN A 36 21.53 28.05 -1.45
CA GLN A 36 21.94 27.43 -0.19
C GLN A 36 22.26 25.94 -0.40
N SER A 37 23.27 25.47 0.32
CA SER A 37 23.67 24.06 0.28
C SER A 37 22.70 23.16 1.06
N ILE A 38 22.61 21.91 0.64
CA ILE A 38 21.82 20.86 1.30
C ILE A 38 22.31 20.50 2.70
N VAL A 39 23.57 20.83 3.04
CA VAL A 39 24.14 20.61 4.38
C VAL A 39 23.79 21.71 5.38
N THR A 40 23.09 22.76 4.95
CA THR A 40 22.52 23.75 5.88
C THR A 40 21.36 23.14 6.68
N ALA A 41 21.01 23.72 7.83
CA ALA A 41 19.87 23.24 8.63
C ALA A 41 18.57 23.15 7.81
N GLN A 42 18.30 24.16 6.98
CA GLN A 42 17.14 24.18 6.09
C GLN A 42 17.24 23.13 4.97
N GLY A 43 18.44 22.94 4.42
CA GLY A 43 18.76 21.87 3.47
C GLY A 43 18.47 20.48 4.02
N MET A 44 18.94 20.20 5.24
CA MET A 44 18.76 18.92 5.91
C MET A 44 17.28 18.66 6.24
N VAL A 45 16.51 19.69 6.61
CA VAL A 45 15.06 19.56 6.83
C VAL A 45 14.33 19.23 5.53
N ALA A 46 14.68 19.88 4.41
CA ALA A 46 14.07 19.61 3.12
C ALA A 46 14.35 18.17 2.65
N ILE A 47 15.62 17.74 2.72
CA ILE A 47 16.02 16.37 2.38
C ILE A 47 15.36 15.37 3.31
N GLY A 48 15.38 15.60 4.63
CA GLY A 48 14.80 14.69 5.61
C GLY A 48 13.32 14.46 5.36
N ALA A 49 12.56 15.53 5.07
CA ALA A 49 11.15 15.42 4.75
C ALA A 49 10.90 14.74 3.40
N GLY A 50 11.66 15.08 2.36
CA GLY A 50 11.56 14.39 1.06
C GLY A 50 11.90 12.90 1.16
N ALA A 51 12.95 12.55 1.90
CA ALA A 51 13.36 11.18 2.16
C ALA A 51 12.30 10.41 2.96
N PHE A 52 11.65 11.06 3.94
CA PHE A 52 10.55 10.46 4.69
C PHE A 52 9.36 10.12 3.76
N VAL A 53 8.97 11.03 2.86
CA VAL A 53 7.92 10.74 1.88
C VAL A 53 8.32 9.61 0.94
N ALA A 54 9.56 9.64 0.42
CA ALA A 54 10.07 8.59 -0.45
C ALA A 54 10.09 7.22 0.26
N LEU A 55 10.45 7.20 1.55
CA LEU A 55 10.43 6.00 2.39
C LEU A 55 9.01 5.47 2.57
N LEU A 56 8.01 6.34 2.78
CA LEU A 56 6.61 5.91 2.86
C LEU A 56 6.14 5.25 1.56
N VAL A 57 6.48 5.85 0.42
CA VAL A 57 6.17 5.28 -0.91
C VAL A 57 6.83 3.91 -1.07
N ALA A 58 8.13 3.80 -0.75
CA ALA A 58 8.87 2.54 -0.84
C ALA A 58 8.30 1.45 0.09
N LEU A 59 7.98 1.81 1.34
CA LEU A 59 7.42 0.89 2.34
C LEU A 59 6.06 0.35 1.92
N VAL A 60 5.29 1.11 1.14
CA VAL A 60 3.97 0.71 0.68
C VAL A 60 4.02 -0.03 -0.65
N ALA A 61 4.92 0.36 -1.55
CA ALA A 61 5.03 -0.25 -2.88
C ALA A 61 5.78 -1.59 -2.86
N VAL A 62 6.86 -1.72 -2.09
CA VAL A 62 7.83 -2.83 -2.22
C VAL A 62 7.46 -4.09 -1.43
N PRO A 63 7.06 -4.04 -0.13
CA PRO A 63 6.90 -5.23 0.68
C PRO A 63 5.72 -6.11 0.24
N PRO A 64 5.91 -7.43 0.05
CA PRO A 64 4.82 -8.35 -0.31
C PRO A 64 3.89 -8.67 0.88
N ARG A 65 4.28 -8.29 2.10
CA ARG A 65 3.51 -8.57 3.33
C ARG A 65 2.34 -7.60 3.53
N LEU A 66 2.32 -6.48 2.82
CA LEU A 66 1.20 -5.54 2.86
C LEU A 66 0.14 -5.97 1.85
N THR A 67 -1.14 -5.75 2.20
CA THR A 67 -2.22 -6.01 1.25
C THR A 67 -2.07 -5.10 0.02
N PRO A 68 -2.25 -5.64 -1.21
CA PRO A 68 -2.17 -4.84 -2.43
C PRO A 68 -3.21 -3.70 -2.48
N MET A 69 -4.26 -3.75 -1.65
CA MET A 69 -5.26 -2.69 -1.52
C MET A 69 -4.68 -1.37 -1.02
N LEU A 70 -3.66 -1.39 -0.15
CA LEU A 70 -3.12 -0.17 0.43
C LEU A 70 -2.42 0.72 -0.63
N PRO A 71 -1.38 0.24 -1.35
CA PRO A 71 -0.80 1.00 -2.46
C PRO A 71 -1.83 1.26 -3.56
N GLY A 72 -2.67 0.27 -3.89
CA GLY A 72 -3.66 0.38 -4.96
C GLY A 72 -4.68 1.49 -4.77
N ILE A 73 -5.28 1.59 -3.58
CA ILE A 73 -6.28 2.62 -3.24
C ILE A 73 -5.61 3.99 -3.10
N ALA A 74 -4.40 4.07 -2.56
CA ALA A 74 -3.64 5.32 -2.54
C ALA A 74 -3.37 5.81 -3.97
N GLY A 75 -2.93 4.92 -4.86
CA GLY A 75 -2.67 5.22 -6.26
C GLY A 75 -3.93 5.67 -7.01
N LEU A 76 -5.03 4.92 -6.88
CA LEU A 76 -6.32 5.29 -7.48
C LEU A 76 -6.84 6.64 -6.98
N SER A 77 -6.65 6.95 -5.69
CA SER A 77 -7.06 8.23 -5.12
C SER A 77 -6.26 9.39 -5.73
N LEU A 78 -4.94 9.24 -5.88
CA LEU A 78 -4.09 10.24 -6.54
C LEU A 78 -4.46 10.44 -8.01
N VAL A 79 -4.70 9.35 -8.75
CA VAL A 79 -5.17 9.41 -10.14
C VAL A 79 -6.54 10.09 -10.21
N GLY A 80 -7.46 9.74 -9.31
CA GLY A 80 -8.80 10.33 -9.23
C GLY A 80 -8.76 11.83 -8.97
N ILE A 81 -7.94 12.29 -8.03
CA ILE A 81 -7.76 13.72 -7.75
C ILE A 81 -7.15 14.44 -8.96
N THR A 82 -6.18 13.83 -9.64
CA THR A 82 -5.60 14.37 -10.88
C THR A 82 -6.65 14.49 -11.99
N ALA A 83 -7.47 13.45 -12.17
CA ALA A 83 -8.57 13.48 -13.13
C ALA A 83 -9.61 14.56 -12.78
N VAL A 84 -9.95 14.74 -11.49
CA VAL A 84 -10.85 15.81 -11.04
C VAL A 84 -10.27 17.19 -11.38
N GLN A 85 -8.97 17.42 -11.16
CA GLN A 85 -8.34 18.69 -11.51
C GLN A 85 -8.40 18.98 -13.01
N VAL A 86 -8.19 17.97 -13.86
CA VAL A 86 -8.28 18.11 -15.32
C VAL A 86 -9.72 18.38 -15.77
N LEU A 87 -10.70 17.67 -15.22
CA LEU A 87 -12.10 17.77 -15.64
C LEU A 87 -12.81 19.00 -15.06
N ARG A 88 -12.39 19.44 -13.87
CA ARG A 88 -13.02 20.52 -13.09
C ARG A 88 -11.93 21.31 -12.35
N PRO A 89 -11.17 22.14 -13.06
CA PRO A 89 -10.16 22.99 -12.44
C PRO A 89 -10.80 23.89 -11.37
N GLY A 90 -10.10 24.07 -10.25
CA GLY A 90 -10.53 24.91 -9.13
C GLY A 90 -11.48 24.24 -8.12
N LEU A 91 -11.80 22.95 -8.28
CA LEU A 91 -12.46 22.20 -7.21
C LEU A 91 -11.55 22.03 -5.99
N VAL A 92 -10.25 21.83 -6.23
CA VAL A 92 -9.25 21.61 -5.19
C VAL A 92 -9.01 22.89 -4.37
N ASP A 93 -9.18 24.06 -4.98
CA ASP A 93 -9.04 25.37 -4.32
C ASP A 93 -10.12 25.64 -3.27
N ARG A 94 -11.20 24.83 -3.24
CA ARG A 94 -12.25 24.92 -2.22
C ARG A 94 -11.91 24.19 -0.92
N VAL A 95 -10.81 23.44 -0.91
CA VAL A 95 -10.35 22.74 0.29
C VAL A 95 -9.79 23.77 1.29
N PRO A 96 -10.16 23.71 2.58
CA PRO A 96 -9.60 24.62 3.59
C PRO A 96 -8.07 24.58 3.60
N GLY A 97 -7.46 25.75 3.78
CA GLY A 97 -5.99 25.89 3.81
C GLY A 97 -5.36 25.01 4.88
N VAL A 98 -4.61 24.00 4.45
CA VAL A 98 -3.81 23.13 5.30
C VAL A 98 -2.34 23.18 4.89
N PRO A 99 -1.38 22.95 5.80
CA PRO A 99 0.04 22.95 5.46
C PRO A 99 0.35 22.01 4.30
N GLY A 100 1.07 22.51 3.30
CA GLY A 100 1.45 21.76 2.10
C GLY A 100 0.43 21.79 0.96
N LEU A 101 -0.75 22.39 1.15
CA LEU A 101 -1.77 22.45 0.09
C LEU A 101 -1.29 23.21 -1.16
N GLU A 102 -0.64 24.38 -1.02
CA GLU A 102 -0.17 25.18 -2.16
C GLU A 102 0.88 24.45 -3.02
N GLY A 103 1.82 23.75 -2.38
CA GLY A 103 2.77 22.93 -3.13
C GLY A 103 2.09 21.71 -3.75
N ALA A 104 1.08 21.16 -3.10
CA ALA A 104 0.31 20.04 -3.63
C ALA A 104 -0.53 20.45 -4.84
N THR A 105 -1.17 21.62 -4.82
CA THR A 105 -1.88 22.15 -5.99
C THR A 105 -0.93 22.41 -7.15
N THR A 106 0.25 22.98 -6.87
CA THR A 106 1.31 23.16 -7.89
C THR A 106 1.72 21.83 -8.52
N LEU A 107 1.96 20.79 -7.72
CA LEU A 107 2.30 19.44 -8.22
C LEU A 107 1.14 18.79 -9.00
N LEU A 108 -0.10 19.07 -8.58
CA LEU A 108 -1.29 18.56 -9.24
C LEU A 108 -1.51 19.21 -10.62
N GLU A 109 -1.28 20.51 -10.73
CA GLU A 109 -1.39 21.28 -11.99
C GLU A 109 -0.43 20.78 -13.07
N ILE A 110 0.81 20.43 -12.68
CA ILE A 110 1.79 19.85 -13.60
C ILE A 110 1.60 18.33 -13.82
N GLY A 111 0.59 17.73 -13.17
CA GLY A 111 0.28 16.30 -13.30
C GLY A 111 1.27 15.36 -12.60
N ALA A 112 2.09 15.84 -11.65
CA ALA A 112 3.13 15.04 -11.00
C ALA A 112 2.59 13.86 -10.18
N TYR A 113 1.33 13.92 -9.73
CA TYR A 113 0.69 12.81 -9.02
C TYR A 113 0.21 11.67 -9.92
N LEU A 114 0.07 11.89 -11.24
CA LEU A 114 -0.32 10.82 -12.16
C LEU A 114 0.70 9.68 -12.21
N PRO A 115 2.00 9.91 -12.49
CA PRO A 115 2.99 8.83 -12.51
C PRO A 115 3.14 8.15 -11.15
N LEU A 116 3.09 8.90 -10.04
CA LEU A 116 3.12 8.32 -8.70
C LEU A 116 1.89 7.46 -8.42
N GLY A 117 0.71 7.92 -8.83
CA GLY A 117 -0.54 7.18 -8.68
C GLY A 117 -0.52 5.87 -9.46
N LEU A 118 -0.03 5.89 -10.69
CA LEU A 118 0.16 4.69 -11.51
C LEU A 118 1.18 3.73 -10.89
N LEU A 119 2.32 4.24 -10.42
CA LEU A 119 3.34 3.44 -9.73
C LEU A 119 2.76 2.70 -8.51
N LEU A 120 1.94 3.38 -7.71
CA LEU A 120 1.28 2.80 -6.54
C LEU A 120 0.12 1.87 -6.91
N PHE A 121 -0.49 2.05 -8.08
CA PHE A 121 -1.56 1.17 -8.55
C PHE A 121 -1.03 -0.18 -9.06
N LEU A 122 0.14 -0.22 -9.69
CA LEU A 122 0.71 -1.42 -10.31
C LEU A 122 0.72 -2.67 -9.41
N PRO A 123 1.12 -2.62 -8.13
CA PRO A 123 1.10 -3.80 -7.26
C PRO A 123 -0.27 -4.47 -7.12
N MET A 124 -1.36 -3.72 -7.32
CA MET A 124 -2.73 -4.25 -7.27
C MET A 124 -3.03 -5.18 -8.44
N LEU A 125 -2.37 -4.98 -9.58
CA LEU A 125 -2.53 -5.79 -10.79
C LEU A 125 -1.69 -7.07 -10.77
N VAL A 126 -0.78 -7.21 -9.81
CA VAL A 126 0.12 -8.37 -9.71
C VAL A 126 -0.59 -9.50 -8.97
N PRO A 127 -0.97 -10.61 -9.64
CA PRO A 127 -1.76 -11.67 -9.02
C PRO A 127 -1.07 -12.33 -7.82
N SER A 128 0.26 -12.45 -7.85
CA SER A 128 1.06 -13.04 -6.78
C SER A 128 0.97 -12.31 -5.44
N ARG A 129 0.48 -11.06 -5.41
CA ARG A 129 0.24 -10.30 -4.18
C ARG A 129 -1.10 -10.60 -3.51
N TRP A 130 -2.01 -11.26 -4.21
CA TRP A 130 -3.31 -11.67 -3.69
C TRP A 130 -3.25 -13.07 -3.06
N THR A 131 -2.37 -13.93 -3.59
CA THR A 131 -2.12 -15.27 -3.08
C THR A 131 -1.17 -15.21 -1.89
N GLY A 132 -1.65 -15.57 -0.71
CA GLY A 132 -0.78 -15.70 0.47
C GLY A 132 0.20 -16.88 0.32
N PRO A 133 1.26 -16.95 1.15
CA PRO A 133 2.22 -18.06 1.13
C PRO A 133 1.56 -19.45 1.24
N ALA A 134 0.45 -19.55 1.97
CA ALA A 134 -0.32 -20.78 2.15
C ALA A 134 -1.00 -21.30 0.87
N ALA A 135 -1.21 -20.46 -0.15
CA ALA A 135 -1.74 -20.91 -1.44
C ALA A 135 -0.62 -21.37 -2.40
N ALA A 136 0.64 -21.05 -2.09
CA ALA A 136 1.81 -21.47 -2.85
C ALA A 136 2.45 -22.76 -2.30
N GLN A 137 2.10 -23.16 -1.08
CA GLN A 137 2.12 -24.57 -0.68
C GLN A 137 0.94 -25.24 -1.38
N GLY A 138 1.09 -25.49 -2.69
CA GLY A 138 0.34 -26.58 -3.30
C GLY A 138 0.66 -27.81 -2.47
N VAL A 139 -0.39 -28.56 -2.11
CA VAL A 139 -0.29 -29.85 -1.41
C VAL A 139 0.93 -30.57 -1.97
N THR A 140 1.99 -30.69 -1.18
CA THR A 140 3.16 -31.46 -1.61
C THR A 140 2.66 -32.88 -1.85
N GLU A 141 3.25 -33.63 -2.80
CA GLU A 141 2.85 -35.02 -3.01
C GLU A 141 2.77 -35.78 -1.68
N GLU A 142 3.73 -35.52 -0.78
CA GLU A 142 3.77 -36.05 0.58
C GLU A 142 2.52 -35.74 1.41
N GLU A 143 1.99 -34.52 1.38
CA GLU A 143 0.79 -34.11 2.14
C GLU A 143 -0.51 -34.61 1.47
N TYR A 144 -0.51 -34.81 0.15
CA TYR A 144 -1.62 -35.44 -0.59
C TYR A 144 -1.72 -36.93 -0.28
N PHE A 145 -0.57 -37.58 -0.09
CA PHE A 145 -0.49 -38.99 0.28
C PHE A 145 -0.79 -39.21 1.76
N ASP A 146 -0.31 -38.36 2.69
CA ASP A 146 -0.57 -38.50 4.13
C ASP A 146 -2.08 -38.49 4.43
N GLY A 147 -2.84 -37.58 3.80
CA GLY A 147 -4.30 -37.54 3.94
C GLY A 147 -5.05 -38.71 3.31
N LEU A 148 -4.41 -39.52 2.47
CA LEU A 148 -5.01 -40.69 1.81
C LEU A 148 -4.74 -42.00 2.57
N TYR A 149 -3.76 -42.03 3.47
CA TYR A 149 -3.40 -43.22 4.25
C TYR A 149 -3.93 -43.23 5.68
N ASP A 150 -4.45 -42.09 6.17
CA ASP A 150 -4.92 -41.95 7.57
C ASP A 150 -6.41 -42.27 7.79
N GLU A 151 -7.22 -42.55 6.77
CA GLU A 151 -8.68 -42.74 6.95
C GLU A 151 -9.21 -44.18 6.84
N ASP A 152 -8.40 -45.21 6.53
CA ASP A 152 -8.96 -46.52 6.16
C ASP A 152 -8.32 -47.78 6.81
N TYR A 153 -7.84 -47.73 8.06
CA TYR A 153 -7.57 -48.97 8.84
C TYR A 153 -7.79 -48.86 10.36
N GLU A 154 -8.85 -48.19 10.82
CA GLU A 154 -9.39 -48.42 12.18
C GLU A 154 -10.89 -48.68 12.13
N ASP A 155 -11.32 -49.71 11.39
CA ASP A 155 -12.67 -50.23 11.53
C ASP A 155 -12.68 -51.66 12.09
N THR A 156 -13.25 -51.75 13.29
CA THR A 156 -13.89 -52.91 13.91
C THR A 156 -13.02 -54.08 14.41
N ASP A 157 -12.68 -54.04 15.70
CA ASP A 157 -12.64 -55.27 16.50
C ASP A 157 -14.04 -55.50 17.12
N PRO A 158 -14.87 -56.43 16.62
CA PRO A 158 -16.20 -56.70 17.16
C PRO A 158 -16.17 -57.69 18.34
N GLU A 159 -15.01 -58.14 18.84
CA GLU A 159 -14.97 -59.33 19.69
C GLU A 159 -15.16 -59.10 21.20
N ARG A 160 -15.34 -57.87 21.66
CA ARG A 160 -15.51 -57.57 23.10
C ARG A 160 -16.95 -57.47 23.60
N ARG A 161 -17.90 -58.17 22.96
CA ARG A 161 -19.32 -58.16 23.36
C ARG A 161 -19.96 -59.54 23.51
N ARG A 162 -19.24 -60.56 23.95
CA ARG A 162 -19.86 -61.81 24.44
C ARG A 162 -18.97 -62.46 25.48
N THR A 163 -19.32 -62.30 26.77
CA THR A 163 -19.20 -63.28 27.88
C THR A 163 -19.03 -62.59 29.24
N THR A 164 -20.08 -61.92 29.74
CA THR A 164 -20.30 -61.87 31.20
C THR A 164 -21.78 -61.69 31.48
N ARG A 165 -22.53 -62.79 31.37
CA ARG A 165 -23.82 -62.97 32.03
C ARG A 165 -24.09 -64.46 32.19
N ALA A 166 -23.61 -65.01 33.30
CA ALA A 166 -24.20 -66.11 34.07
C ALA A 166 -23.39 -66.23 35.36
#